data_AF-A0A842MW71-F1
#
_entry.id   AF-A0A842MW71-F1
#
_cell.length_a   1.000
_cell.length_b   1.000
_cell.length_c   1.000
_cell.angle_alpha   90.00
_cell.angle_beta   90.00
_cell.angle_gamma   90.00
#
_symmetry.space_group_name_H-M   'P 1'
#
loop_
_entity.id
_entity.type
_entity.pdbx_description
1 polymer ?
#
loop_
_entity_poly.entity_id
_entity_poly.type
_entity_poly.pdbx_seq_one_letter_code
_entity_poly.pdbx_strand_id
1 'polypeptide(L)' 'MLEKKPVVKIYTTPTCPYCTMAKNFLRENGVEFVEKNVAIDHAAAVEMVEKSGQ' A
#
# COMPACT_ATOMS: atom_id res chain seq x y z
N MET A 1 4.62 26.91 8.01
CA MET A 1 3.91 25.74 8.56
C MET A 1 4.04 24.65 7.52
N LEU A 2 4.97 23.70 7.67
CA LEU A 2 5.19 22.66 6.66
C LEU A 2 4.24 21.50 6.98
N GLU A 3 3.15 21.41 6.25
CA GLU A 3 2.18 20.32 6.31
C GLU A 3 2.85 19.04 5.79
N LYS A 4 3.43 18.24 6.69
CA LYS A 4 3.98 16.93 6.34
C LYS A 4 2.83 16.04 5.84
N LYS A 5 2.64 15.96 4.53
CA LYS A 5 1.78 14.94 3.93
C LYS A 5 2.38 13.57 4.22
N PRO A 6 1.67 12.67 4.94
CA PRO A 6 2.16 11.33 5.18
C PRO A 6 2.25 10.56 3.86
N VAL A 7 3.34 9.83 3.66
CA VAL A 7 3.52 8.97 2.49
C VAL A 7 2.62 7.74 2.67
N VAL A 8 1.63 7.58 1.81
CA VAL A 8 0.74 6.41 1.82
C VAL A 8 1.44 5.26 1.12
N LYS A 9 1.56 4.11 1.80
CA LYS A 9 2.07 2.87 1.22
C LYS A 9 0.94 1.84 1.22
N ILE A 10 0.72 1.19 0.09
CA ILE A 10 -0.27 0.11 -0.04
C ILE A 10 0.44 -1.20 -0.36
N TYR A 11 0.28 -2.17 0.53
CA TYR A 11 0.76 -3.53 0.34
C TYR A 11 -0.29 -4.33 -0.41
N THR A 12 0.06 -4.86 -1.58
CA THR A 12 -0.87 -5.54 -2.47
C THR A 12 -0.34 -6.90 -2.89
N THR A 13 -1.26 -7.77 -3.27
CA THR A 13 -0.96 -8.99 -4.03
C THR A 13 -1.69 -8.93 -5.37
N PRO A 14 -1.09 -9.44 -6.46
CA PRO A 14 -1.66 -9.30 -7.81
C PRO A 14 -2.97 -10.07 -7.99
N THR A 15 -3.21 -11.08 -7.16
CA THR A 15 -4.41 -11.92 -7.21
C THR A 15 -5.55 -11.41 -6.31
N CYS A 16 -5.33 -10.33 -5.55
CA CYS A 16 -6.33 -9.83 -4.61
C CYS A 16 -7.23 -8.76 -5.26
N PRO A 17 -8.52 -9.04 -5.48
CA PRO A 17 -9.45 -8.06 -6.06
C PRO A 17 -9.62 -6.82 -5.18
N TYR A 18 -9.56 -6.98 -3.85
CA TYR A 18 -9.65 -5.87 -2.90
C TYR A 18 -8.47 -4.91 -2.99
N CYS A 19 -7.26 -5.41 -3.29
CA CYS A 19 -6.10 -4.55 -3.52
C CYS A 19 -6.32 -3.63 -4.72
N THR A 20 -6.93 -4.14 -5.80
CA THR A 20 -7.26 -3.32 -6.98
C THR A 20 -8.31 -2.27 -6.64
N MET A 21 -9.35 -2.62 -5.87
CA MET A 21 -10.35 -1.67 -5.41
C MET A 21 -9.73 -0.56 -4.55
N ALA A 22 -8.88 -0.90 -3.58
CA ALA A 22 -8.22 0.07 -2.72
C ALA A 22 -7.30 1.03 -3.51
N LYS A 23 -6.56 0.53 -4.49
CA LYS A 23 -5.76 1.36 -5.39
C LYS A 23 -6.61 2.33 -6.19
N ASN A 24 -7.72 1.87 -6.75
CA ASN A 24 -8.62 2.72 -7.52
C ASN A 24 -9.24 3.80 -6.64
N PHE A 25 -9.70 3.45 -5.44
CA PHE A 25 -10.22 4.41 -4.46
C PHE A 25 -9.20 5.50 -4.13
N LEU A 26 -7.94 5.13 -3.86
CA LEU A 26 -6.88 6.11 -3.58
C LEU A 26 -6.60 7.02 -4.78
N ARG A 27 -6.58 6.48 -6.01
CA ARG A 27 -6.40 7.28 -7.24
C ARG A 27 -7.57 8.24 -7.48
N GLU A 28 -8.81 7.78 -7.30
CA GLU A 28 -10.01 8.59 -7.45
C GLU A 28 -10.06 9.76 -6.47
N ASN A 29 -9.51 9.57 -5.26
CA ASN A 29 -9.40 10.62 -4.25
C ASN A 29 -8.15 11.51 -4.42
N GLY A 30 -7.35 11.31 -5.48
CA GLY A 30 -6.13 12.09 -5.72
C GLY A 30 -5.04 11.88 -4.66
N VAL A 31 -5.06 10.73 -3.98
CA VAL A 31 -4.07 10.38 -2.96
C VAL A 31 -2.87 9.73 -3.65
N GLU A 32 -1.69 10.33 -3.49
CA GLU A 32 -0.44 9.70 -3.91
C GLU A 32 -0.11 8.53 -2.98
N PHE A 33 0.14 7.35 -3.56
CA PHE A 33 0.53 6.17 -2.81
C PHE A 33 1.61 5.37 -3.52
N VAL A 34 2.39 4.64 -2.73
CA VAL A 34 3.39 3.69 -3.20
C VAL A 34 2.82 2.29 -3.13
N GLU A 35 2.69 1.64 -4.28
CA GLU A 35 2.31 0.23 -4.34
C GLU A 35 3.52 -0.68 -4.04
N LYS A 36 3.33 -1.61 -3.10
CA LYS A 36 4.29 -2.64 -2.72
C LYS A 36 3.68 -4.01 -2.93
N ASN A 37 4.13 -4.69 -3.98
CA ASN A 37 3.65 -6.04 -4.28
C ASN A 37 4.36 -7.07 -3.39
N VAL A 38 3.69 -7.49 -2.30
CA VAL A 38 4.25 -8.43 -1.33
C VAL A 38 4.35 -9.87 -1.85
N ALA A 39 3.75 -10.19 -3.01
CA ALA A 39 3.89 -11.50 -3.63
C ALA A 39 5.26 -11.72 -4.30
N ILE A 40 5.97 -10.63 -4.64
CA ILE A 40 7.30 -10.69 -5.27
C ILE A 40 8.37 -9.95 -4.44
N ASP A 41 7.97 -8.98 -3.61
CA ASP A 41 8.85 -8.22 -2.73
C ASP A 41 8.78 -8.82 -1.31
N HIS A 42 9.69 -9.75 -1.04
CA HIS A 42 9.83 -10.38 0.28
C HIS A 42 10.10 -9.36 1.39
N ALA A 43 10.84 -8.29 1.11
CA ALA A 43 11.10 -7.26 2.12
C ALA A 43 9.82 -6.49 2.47
N ALA A 44 8.99 -6.18 1.47
CA ALA A 44 7.68 -5.59 1.71
C ALA A 44 6.71 -6.53 2.46
N ALA A 45 6.80 -7.84 2.23
CA ALA A 45 6.01 -8.82 2.97
C ALA A 45 6.41 -8.84 4.47
N VAL A 46 7.70 -8.80 4.76
CA VAL A 46 8.20 -8.69 6.15
C VAL A 46 7.77 -7.35 6.78
N GLU A 47 7.97 -6.21 6.09
CA GLU A 47 7.52 -4.90 6.58
C GLU A 47 6.01 -4.87 6.86
N MET A 48 5.20 -5.54 6.03
CA MET A 48 3.76 -5.65 6.21
C MET A 48 3.42 -6.42 7.50
N VAL A 49 4.01 -7.61 7.69
CA VAL A 49 3.76 -8.46 8.88
C VAL A 49 4.22 -7.77 10.16
N GLU A 50 5.42 -7.17 10.16
CA GLU A 50 5.94 -6.44 11.32
C GLU A 50 5.04 -5.27 11.73
N LYS A 51 4.43 -4.58 10.74
CA LYS A 51 3.54 -3.45 10.99
C LYS A 51 2.12 -3.85 11.35
N SER A 52 1.60 -4.92 10.75
CA SER A 52 0.23 -5.38 10.99
C SER A 52 0.13 -6.28 12.23
N GLY A 53 1.24 -6.87 12.68
CA GLY A 53 1.26 -7.83 13.80
C GLY A 53 0.56 -9.14 13.48
N GLN A 54 0.53 -9.53 12.19
CA GLN A 54 -0.13 -10.73 11.69
C GLN A 54 0.48 -12.04 12.18
#